data_AF-A0A1Z8XZX7-F1
#
_entry.id   AF-A0A1Z8XZX7-F1
#
_cell.length_a   1.000
_cell.length_b   1.000
_cell.length_c   1.000
_cell.angle_alpha   90.00
_cell.angle_beta   90.00
_cell.angle_gamma   90.00
#
_symmetry.space_group_name_H-M   'P 1'
#
loop_
_entity.id
_entity.type
_entity.pdbx_description
1 polymer ?
#
loop_
_entity_poly.entity_id
_entity_poly.type
_entity_poly.pdbx_seq_one_letter_code
_entity_poly.pdbx_strand_id
1 'polypeptide(L)'
;MDAPAAELLHDLKPRGMLDDTLVIFGGEFVRTPNVELAGNSESKYGRDHNPYGFSMSLPGGVIKGGAIYGVTDEFGFEAVESPVTAHDLHATILSLLGFNHEGFTYRY
;
A
#
# COMPACT_ATOMS: atom_id res chain seq x y z
N MET A 1 -1.11 -12.30 6.11
CA MET A 1 -1.66 -11.50 5.00
C MET A 1 -1.85 -12.38 3.77
N ASP A 2 -0.81 -13.07 3.31
CA ASP A 2 -0.78 -13.84 2.05
C ASP A 2 -1.99 -14.78 1.83
N ALA A 3 -2.11 -15.88 2.59
CA ALA A 3 -3.16 -16.88 2.33
C ALA A 3 -4.60 -16.31 2.40
N PRO A 4 -5.00 -15.53 3.44
CA PRO A 4 -6.36 -14.95 3.47
C PRO A 4 -6.63 -13.95 2.33
N ALA A 5 -5.63 -13.16 1.93
CA ALA A 5 -5.77 -12.22 0.82
C ALA A 5 -5.93 -12.96 -0.50
N ALA A 6 -5.14 -14.02 -0.72
CA ALA A 6 -5.23 -14.88 -1.90
C ALA A 6 -6.61 -15.56 -2.00
N GLU A 7 -7.12 -16.12 -0.90
CA GLU A 7 -8.45 -16.75 -0.86
C GLU A 7 -9.58 -15.76 -1.19
N LEU A 8 -9.52 -14.52 -0.68
CA LEU A 8 -10.50 -13.49 -1.03
C LEU A 8 -10.51 -13.22 -2.54
N LEU A 9 -9.34 -13.04 -3.16
CA LEU A 9 -9.25 -12.81 -4.60
C LEU A 9 -9.71 -14.03 -5.41
N HIS A 10 -9.37 -15.23 -4.95
CA HIS A 10 -9.79 -16.49 -5.55
C HIS A 10 -11.32 -16.66 -5.50
N ASP A 11 -11.97 -16.20 -4.43
CA ASP A 11 -13.43 -16.26 -4.27
C ASP A 11 -14.17 -15.23 -5.13
N LEU A 12 -13.62 -14.02 -5.29
CA LEU A 12 -14.23 -12.94 -6.07
C LEU A 12 -14.19 -13.22 -7.57
N LYS A 13 -13.11 -13.82 -8.06
CA LYS A 13 -12.87 -14.06 -9.49
C LYS A 13 -13.96 -14.92 -10.18
N PRO A 14 -14.32 -16.13 -9.72
CA PRO A 14 -15.34 -16.96 -10.37
C PRO A 14 -16.75 -16.37 -10.26
N ARG A 15 -16.97 -15.41 -9.35
CA ARG A 15 -18.24 -14.68 -9.21
C ARG A 15 -18.35 -13.50 -10.17
N GLY A 16 -17.31 -13.21 -10.96
CA GLY A 16 -17.24 -12.04 -11.83
C GLY A 16 -17.12 -10.72 -11.08
N MET A 17 -16.90 -10.75 -9.76
CA MET A 17 -16.84 -9.55 -8.90
C MET A 17 -15.45 -8.91 -8.91
N LEU A 18 -14.41 -9.64 -9.31
CA LEU A 18 -13.06 -9.08 -9.30
C LEU A 18 -12.87 -8.00 -10.38
N ASP A 19 -13.66 -8.03 -11.45
CA ASP A 19 -13.53 -7.12 -12.60
C ASP A 19 -14.10 -5.72 -12.30
N ASP A 20 -15.02 -5.59 -11.34
CA ASP A 20 -15.66 -4.32 -10.94
C ASP A 20 -15.35 -3.91 -9.50
N THR A 21 -14.67 -4.76 -8.73
CA THR A 21 -14.28 -4.49 -7.34
C THR A 21 -12.78 -4.26 -7.20
N LEU A 22 -12.40 -3.06 -6.77
CA LEU A 22 -11.04 -2.79 -6.31
C LEU A 22 -10.87 -3.30 -4.88
N VAL A 23 -9.89 -4.19 -4.66
CA VAL A 23 -9.49 -4.66 -3.34
C VAL A 23 -8.18 -3.99 -2.96
N ILE A 24 -8.06 -3.46 -1.74
CA ILE A 24 -6.87 -2.76 -1.26
C ILE A 24 -6.30 -3.51 -0.07
N PHE A 25 -5.07 -4.00 -0.20
CA PHE A 25 -4.30 -4.59 0.88
C PHE A 25 -3.12 -3.68 1.24
N GLY A 26 -3.08 -3.27 2.50
CA GLY A 26 -2.03 -2.41 3.03
C GLY A 26 -2.17 -2.24 4.55
N GLY A 27 -1.24 -1.48 5.13
CA GLY A 27 -1.31 -1.01 6.51
C GLY A 27 -1.15 0.51 6.54
N GLU A 28 -1.41 1.12 7.71
CA GLU A 28 -1.27 2.57 7.90
C GLU A 28 0.20 3.02 7.97
N PHE A 29 1.06 2.13 8.45
CA PHE A 29 2.50 2.33 8.58
C PHE A 29 3.21 0.99 8.40
N VAL A 30 4.46 1.05 7.97
CA VAL A 30 5.34 -0.13 7.89
C VAL A 30 6.39 -0.03 8.98
N ARG A 31 7.24 -1.05 9.06
CA ARG A 31 8.29 -1.17 10.05
C ARG A 31 9.63 -0.94 9.38
N THR A 32 10.56 -0.31 10.09
CA THR A 32 11.92 -0.10 9.59
C THR A 32 12.56 -1.43 9.16
N PRO A 33 13.47 -1.44 8.18
CA PRO A 33 14.21 -2.64 7.79
C PRO A 33 15.25 -3.06 8.84
N ASN A 34 15.55 -2.18 9.79
CA ASN A 34 16.50 -2.41 10.89
C ASN A 34 15.77 -2.60 12.23
N VAL A 35 16.48 -3.17 13.20
CA VAL A 35 16.03 -3.30 14.59
C VAL A 35 16.67 -2.21 15.44
N GLU A 36 15.96 -1.78 16.49
CA GLU A 36 16.51 -0.86 17.47
C GLU A 36 17.62 -1.55 18.28
N LEU A 37 18.82 -0.98 18.28
CA LEU A 37 19.95 -1.50 19.05
C LEU A 37 19.90 -0.98 20.47
N ALA A 38 20.11 -1.87 21.45
CA ALA A 38 20.46 -1.41 22.79
C ALA A 38 21.91 -0.87 22.79
N GLY A 39 22.26 -0.05 23.78
CA GLY A 39 23.59 0.58 23.89
C GLY A 39 24.78 -0.38 23.98
N ASN A 40 24.56 -1.70 23.94
CA ASN A 40 25.55 -2.76 23.88
C ASN A 40 25.66 -3.43 22.49
N SER A 41 25.13 -2.80 21.43
CA SER A 41 25.12 -3.35 20.05
C SER A 41 24.38 -4.68 19.89
N GLU A 42 23.58 -5.08 20.88
CA GLU A 42 22.69 -6.24 20.82
C GLU A 42 21.25 -5.76 20.68
N SER A 43 20.47 -6.42 19.82
CA SER A 43 19.05 -6.12 19.67
C SER A 43 18.20 -6.93 20.65
N LYS A 44 17.60 -6.25 21.63
CA LYS A 44 16.50 -6.81 22.44
C LYS A 44 15.13 -6.23 22.08
N TYR A 45 15.08 -5.33 21.10
CA TYR A 45 13.91 -4.59 20.70
C TYR A 45 13.42 -5.01 19.31
N GLY A 46 12.19 -4.61 18.96
CA GLY A 46 11.63 -4.82 17.63
C GLY A 46 12.11 -3.77 16.62
N ARG A 47 11.54 -3.85 15.41
CA ARG A 47 11.67 -2.81 14.37
C ARG A 47 10.74 -1.64 14.71
N ASP A 48 11.13 -0.40 14.47
CA ASP A 48 10.32 0.80 14.73
C ASP A 48 9.32 1.06 13.58
N HIS A 49 8.51 2.12 13.67
CA HIS A 49 7.66 2.63 12.60
C HIS A 49 8.49 3.28 11.50
N ASN A 50 8.17 2.96 10.24
CA ASN A 50 8.77 3.57 9.06
C ASN A 50 7.72 4.42 8.32
N PRO A 51 7.81 5.76 8.39
CA PRO A 51 6.94 6.65 7.64
C PRO A 51 7.45 6.97 6.22
N TYR A 52 8.66 6.53 5.85
CA TYR A 52 9.35 7.00 4.64
C TYR A 52 9.03 6.20 3.38
N GLY A 53 8.64 4.94 3.51
CA GLY A 53 8.38 4.09 2.36
C GLY A 53 7.63 2.81 2.72
N PHE A 54 6.59 2.51 1.94
CA PHE A 54 5.91 1.22 2.00
C PHE A 54 5.19 0.88 0.69
N SER A 55 4.81 -0.39 0.58
CA SER A 55 4.05 -0.92 -0.56
C SER A 55 2.61 -1.20 -0.17
N MET A 56 1.70 -1.00 -1.12
CA MET A 56 0.33 -1.51 -1.06
C MET A 56 0.01 -2.35 -2.30
N SER A 57 -0.97 -3.24 -2.17
CA SER A 57 -1.47 -4.06 -3.27
C SER A 57 -2.91 -3.67 -3.58
N LEU A 58 -3.20 -3.42 -4.86
CA LEU A 58 -4.50 -2.94 -5.35
C LEU A 58 -5.06 -3.85 -6.48
N PRO A 59 -5.33 -5.14 -6.22
CA PRO A 59 -5.90 -6.04 -7.23
C PRO A 59 -7.38 -5.76 -7.51
N GLY A 60 -7.81 -6.06 -8.74
CA GLY A 60 -9.20 -5.97 -9.16
C GLY A 60 -9.60 -4.60 -9.72
N GLY A 61 -10.89 -4.49 -10.07
CA GLY A 61 -11.43 -3.34 -10.80
C GLY A 61 -10.74 -3.15 -12.15
N VAL A 62 -10.63 -1.89 -12.58
CA VAL A 62 -10.02 -1.53 -13.86
C VAL A 62 -8.48 -1.40 -13.81
N ILE A 63 -7.84 -1.73 -12.68
CA ILE A 63 -6.39 -1.65 -12.55
C ILE A 63 -5.72 -2.79 -13.32
N LYS A 64 -4.67 -2.45 -14.08
CA LYS A 64 -3.88 -3.44 -14.82
C LYS A 64 -3.17 -4.38 -13.84
N GLY A 65 -3.57 -5.65 -13.87
CA GLY A 65 -2.92 -6.71 -13.09
C GLY A 65 -1.44 -6.90 -13.44
N GLY A 66 -0.63 -7.24 -12.44
CA GLY A 66 0.82 -7.47 -12.59
C GLY A 66 1.66 -6.21 -12.82
N ALA A 67 1.06 -5.02 -12.67
CA ALA A 67 1.79 -3.76 -12.71
C ALA A 67 2.46 -3.46 -11.36
N ILE A 68 3.62 -2.81 -11.42
CA ILE A 68 4.34 -2.26 -10.28
C ILE A 68 4.54 -0.77 -10.56
N TYR A 69 4.30 0.07 -9.57
CA TYR A 69 4.48 1.52 -9.67
C TYR A 69 5.25 2.03 -8.46
N GLY A 70 6.29 2.81 -8.71
CA GLY A 70 7.21 3.31 -7.70
C GLY A 70 8.25 2.30 -7.24
N VAL A 71 9.29 2.80 -6.57
CA VAL A 71 10.45 2.00 -6.11
C VAL A 71 10.95 2.56 -4.77
N THR A 72 11.33 1.68 -3.85
CA THR A 72 12.04 2.05 -2.62
C THR A 72 13.55 2.01 -2.83
N ASP A 73 14.32 2.60 -1.92
CA ASP A 73 15.76 2.36 -1.87
C ASP A 73 16.12 0.87 -1.72
N GLU A 74 17.40 0.56 -1.87
CA GLU A 74 17.93 -0.80 -1.81
C GLU A 74 17.70 -1.51 -0.46
N PHE A 75 17.40 -0.77 0.60
CA PHE A 75 17.11 -1.29 1.93
C PHE A 75 15.61 -1.45 2.20
N GLY A 76 14.75 -0.91 1.31
CA GLY A 76 13.31 -0.83 1.53
C GLY A 76 12.94 0.20 2.60
N PHE A 77 13.75 1.24 2.81
CA PHE A 77 13.53 2.24 3.84
C PHE A 77 12.66 3.40 3.33
N GLU A 78 13.04 4.04 2.22
CA GLU A 78 12.36 5.22 1.68
C GLU A 78 11.85 4.97 0.25
N ALA A 79 10.70 5.55 -0.12
CA ALA A 79 10.25 5.59 -1.51
C ALA A 79 11.04 6.64 -2.30
N VAL A 80 11.82 6.21 -3.29
CA VAL A 80 12.79 7.07 -4.01
C VAL A 80 12.42 7.34 -5.46
N GLU A 81 11.60 6.49 -6.09
CA GLU A 81 11.11 6.71 -7.46
C GLU A 81 9.59 6.73 -7.48
N SER A 82 9.01 7.74 -8.13
CA SER A 82 7.57 7.93 -8.28
C SER A 82 6.78 7.75 -6.95
N PRO A 83 7.16 8.46 -5.88
CA PRO A 83 6.49 8.31 -4.58
C PRO A 83 5.02 8.70 -4.68
N VAL A 84 4.17 7.93 -4.00
CA VAL A 84 2.73 8.15 -3.91
C VAL A 84 2.39 8.49 -2.47
N THR A 85 1.73 9.62 -2.26
CA THR A 85 1.24 10.00 -0.93
C THR A 85 -0.11 9.35 -0.64
N ALA A 86 -0.54 9.36 0.63
CA ALA A 86 -1.90 8.94 0.99
C ALA A 86 -2.98 9.76 0.26
N HIS A 87 -2.71 11.03 -0.06
CA HIS A 87 -3.62 11.87 -0.84
C HIS A 87 -3.75 11.37 -2.28
N ASP A 88 -2.64 11.03 -2.94
CA ASP A 88 -2.63 10.53 -4.32
C ASP A 88 -3.35 9.18 -4.45
N LEU A 89 -3.18 8.32 -3.44
CA LEU A 89 -3.90 7.05 -3.34
C LEU A 89 -5.41 7.27 -3.22
N HIS A 90 -5.85 8.12 -2.31
CA HIS A 90 -7.27 8.42 -2.15
C HIS A 90 -7.86 9.10 -3.38
N ALA A 91 -7.10 9.99 -4.02
CA ALA A 91 -7.48 10.61 -5.30
C ALA A 91 -7.74 9.54 -6.37
N THR A 92 -6.85 8.55 -6.47
CA THR A 92 -7.02 7.40 -7.38
C THR A 92 -8.29 6.62 -7.07
N ILE A 93 -8.54 6.26 -5.81
CA ILE A 93 -9.73 5.51 -5.39
C ILE A 93 -11.02 6.27 -5.74
N LEU A 94 -11.07 7.57 -5.42
CA LEU A 94 -12.22 8.42 -5.72
C LEU A 94 -12.45 8.55 -7.23
N SER A 95 -11.38 8.70 -8.01
CA SER A 95 -11.46 8.75 -9.46
C SER A 95 -12.00 7.45 -10.05
N LEU A 96 -11.58 6.29 -9.53
CA LEU A 96 -12.06 4.97 -9.97
C LEU A 96 -13.55 4.75 -9.65
N LEU A 97 -14.05 5.38 -8.59
CA LEU A 97 -15.46 5.39 -8.23
C LEU A 97 -16.29 6.43 -9.02
N GLY A 98 -15.67 7.21 -9.92
CA GLY A 98 -16.34 8.22 -10.74
C GLY A 98 -16.55 9.57 -10.06
N PHE A 99 -15.86 9.83 -8.95
CA PHE A 99 -15.93 11.11 -8.25
C PHE A 99 -14.85 12.09 -8.71
N ASN A 100 -15.16 13.39 -8.70
CA ASN A 100 -14.13 14.43 -8.75
C ASN A 100 -13.46 14.52 -7.37
N HIS A 101 -12.27 13.92 -7.23
CA HIS A 101 -11.53 13.89 -5.97
C HIS A 101 -11.20 15.28 -5.40
N GLU A 102 -11.01 16.30 -6.24
CA GLU A 102 -10.72 17.67 -5.79
C GLU A 102 -11.88 18.27 -4.98
N GLY A 103 -13.13 17.83 -5.24
CA GLY A 103 -14.31 18.24 -4.49
C GLY A 103 -14.31 17.81 -3.02
N PHE A 104 -13.39 16.91 -2.64
CA PHE A 104 -13.18 16.46 -1.26
C PHE A 104 -11.94 17.12 -0.62
N THR A 105 -11.39 18.16 -1.23
CA THR A 105 -10.26 18.92 -0.69
C THR A 105 -10.77 20.07 0.17
N TYR A 106 -10.49 20.02 1.47
CA TYR A 106 -10.85 21.05 2.43
C TYR A 106 -9.59 21.68 3.03
N ARG A 107 -9.51 23.01 3.07
CA ARG A 107 -8.47 23.72 3.81
C ARG A 107 -8.92 23.85 5.26
N TYR A 108 -8.08 23.41 6.19
CA TYR A 108 -8.24 23.61 7.63
C TYR A 108 -7.31 24.72 8.14
#